data_AF-A0A834GAC9-F1
#
_entry.id   AF-A0A834GAC9-F1
#
_cell.length_a   1.000
_cell.length_b   1.000
_cell.length_c   1.000
_cell.angle_alpha   90.00
_cell.angle_beta   90.00
_cell.angle_gamma   90.00
#
_symmetry.space_group_name_H-M   'P 1'
#
loop_
_entity.id
_entity.type
_entity.pdbx_description
1 polymer ?
#
loop_
_entity_poly.entity_id
_entity_poly.type
_entity_poly.pdbx_seq_one_letter_code
_entity_poly.pdbx_strand_id
1 'polypeptide(L)'
;MACSTWLHPIPFFISRRTPAVHSNLRRYHRLISAPPRLQPPPMEVRAQARRLYAFEKEDDVASPADLSFQEPLKIVEYPDPILRSKNKRIVTFDDNLKKLVKEMFDVMYKTDGIGLSAPQVGINVQLMVFNPVGERGEGEEIVLVNPRVGKYSKKRVVFNEGCLSFPGIYADVERPESIKIDAKDVTGTRFVYSFSELPARVFQHEFDHLQGVLFFDRMTEDVLDGIRSELEALEKKYEDKTGKPSPEKIVTRQGRKEAAAGSRKSRTHEKRDSGVAGLVHKE
;
A
#
# COMPACT_ATOMS: atom_id res chain seq x y z
N MET A 1 15.50 -37.30 37.70
CA MET A 1 16.71 -36.54 37.30
C MET A 1 16.18 -35.30 36.57
N ALA A 2 16.09 -34.13 37.19
CA ALA A 2 17.17 -33.14 37.41
C ALA A 2 17.80 -32.69 36.07
N CYS A 3 17.97 -31.41 35.68
CA CYS A 3 17.58 -30.07 36.19
C CYS A 3 17.67 -29.08 34.98
N SER A 4 17.27 -27.79 34.99
CA SER A 4 16.88 -26.87 36.07
C SER A 4 15.97 -25.70 35.59
N THR A 5 15.68 -24.79 36.54
CA THR A 5 15.25 -23.38 36.47
C THR A 5 15.98 -22.51 35.41
N TRP A 6 15.41 -21.42 34.86
CA TRP A 6 15.17 -20.12 35.53
C TRP A 6 13.89 -19.38 35.09
N LEU A 7 13.34 -18.59 36.01
CA LEU A 7 12.12 -17.80 35.89
C LEU A 7 12.30 -16.56 36.80
N HIS A 8 12.03 -15.33 36.33
CA HIS A 8 11.33 -14.21 37.02
C HIS A 8 11.62 -12.81 36.40
N PRO A 9 10.72 -11.81 36.57
CA PRO A 9 10.66 -10.58 35.77
C PRO A 9 11.25 -9.32 36.44
N ILE A 10 11.36 -8.25 35.64
CA ILE A 10 11.85 -6.92 36.06
C ILE A 10 10.67 -6.03 36.54
N PRO A 11 10.73 -5.43 37.75
CA PRO A 11 9.74 -4.46 38.20
C PRO A 11 10.11 -3.01 37.82
N PHE A 12 9.14 -2.24 37.30
CA PHE A 12 9.30 -0.80 37.05
C PHE A 12 8.98 0.01 38.32
N PHE A 13 9.89 0.89 38.74
CA PHE A 13 9.78 1.62 40.01
C PHE A 13 9.03 2.95 39.84
N ILE A 14 7.95 3.18 40.61
CA ILE A 14 7.24 4.46 40.69
C ILE A 14 7.82 5.30 41.83
N SER A 15 8.24 6.53 41.55
CA SER A 15 8.67 7.49 42.57
C SER A 15 7.71 8.67 42.66
N ARG A 16 7.03 8.81 43.81
CA ARG A 16 6.32 10.03 44.22
C ARG A 16 7.07 10.66 45.40
N ARG A 17 7.33 11.97 45.37
CA ARG A 17 7.68 12.77 46.55
C ARG A 17 7.03 14.15 46.53
N THR A 18 6.29 14.42 47.60
CA THR A 18 5.85 15.70 48.18
C THR A 18 5.73 15.46 49.70
N PRO A 19 5.51 16.45 50.60
CA PRO A 19 5.33 17.91 50.43
C PRO A 19 6.26 18.75 51.38
N ALA A 20 5.91 20.04 51.58
CA ALA A 20 6.22 20.97 52.72
C ALA A 20 6.73 22.38 52.27
N VAL A 21 6.51 23.51 52.98
CA VAL A 21 5.33 24.00 53.74
C VAL A 21 5.50 25.53 54.04
N HIS A 22 4.45 26.37 53.84
CA HIS A 22 4.24 27.74 54.40
C HIS A 22 5.30 28.87 54.17
N SER A 23 5.02 30.20 54.26
CA SER A 23 3.77 30.99 54.49
C SER A 23 3.89 32.48 54.03
N ASN A 24 2.71 33.13 53.93
CA ASN A 24 2.37 34.54 54.22
C ASN A 24 2.88 35.77 53.41
N LEU A 25 1.91 36.33 52.66
CA LEU A 25 1.47 37.75 52.62
C LEU A 25 2.50 38.91 52.66
N ARG A 26 2.42 39.77 51.63
CA ARG A 26 1.73 41.08 51.76
C ARG A 26 1.35 41.69 50.38
N ARG A 27 0.25 42.44 50.34
CA ARG A 27 -0.23 43.19 49.17
C ARG A 27 0.64 44.44 48.93
N TYR A 28 0.85 44.79 47.66
CA TYR A 28 0.85 46.19 47.23
C TYR A 28 0.12 46.32 45.89
N HIS A 29 -0.89 47.20 45.84
CA HIS A 29 -1.53 47.61 44.59
C HIS A 29 -0.63 48.61 43.86
N ARG A 30 -0.43 48.44 42.55
CA ARG A 30 -0.26 49.58 41.64
C ARG A 30 -0.92 49.29 40.30
N LEU A 31 -1.75 50.25 39.87
CA LEU A 31 -2.46 50.23 38.60
C LEU A 31 -1.45 50.46 37.46
N ILE A 32 -1.35 49.53 36.53
CA ILE A 32 -0.78 49.75 35.20
C ILE A 32 -1.77 49.15 34.22
N SER A 33 -2.51 50.00 33.52
CA SER A 33 -3.44 49.62 32.46
C SER A 33 -2.67 49.07 31.26
N ALA A 34 -2.91 47.81 30.90
CA ALA A 34 -2.40 47.23 29.66
C ALA A 34 -3.02 47.94 28.44
N PRO A 35 -2.25 48.21 27.37
CA PRO A 35 -2.81 48.76 26.13
C PRO A 35 -3.73 47.73 25.45
N PRO A 36 -4.73 48.18 24.67
CA PRO A 36 -5.65 47.29 23.98
C PRO A 36 -4.90 46.45 22.95
N ARG A 37 -5.11 45.11 22.98
CA ARG A 37 -4.67 44.24 21.89
C ARG A 37 -5.49 44.57 20.65
N LEU A 38 -4.84 45.11 19.62
CA LEU A 38 -5.41 45.14 18.27
C LEU A 38 -5.71 43.70 17.86
N GLN A 39 -6.98 43.38 17.68
CA GLN A 39 -7.37 42.13 17.02
C GLN A 39 -7.02 42.28 15.53
N PRO A 40 -6.34 41.30 14.91
CA PRO A 40 -6.19 41.33 13.46
C PRO A 40 -7.58 41.27 12.81
N PRO A 41 -7.81 41.96 11.68
CA PRO A 41 -9.10 41.92 11.01
C PRO A 41 -9.44 40.48 10.60
N PRO A 42 -10.74 40.11 10.53
CA PRO A 42 -11.13 38.79 10.08
C PRO A 42 -10.70 38.60 8.63
N MET A 43 -9.65 37.80 8.42
CA MET A 43 -9.30 37.33 7.09
C MET A 43 -10.46 36.51 6.55
N GLU A 44 -11.12 37.03 5.52
CA GLU A 44 -12.09 36.26 4.76
C GLU A 44 -11.34 35.16 3.99
N VAL A 45 -11.23 33.97 4.57
CA VAL A 45 -10.57 32.80 3.95
C VAL A 45 -11.48 32.21 2.86
N ARG A 46 -11.82 33.02 1.86
CA ARG A 46 -12.45 32.59 0.61
C ARG A 46 -11.37 32.18 -0.39
N ALA A 47 -11.61 31.04 -1.03
CA ALA A 47 -10.88 30.54 -2.20
C ALA A 47 -9.39 30.17 -2.02
N GLN A 48 -9.08 29.18 -1.18
CA GLN A 48 -7.92 28.28 -1.44
C GLN A 48 -8.08 26.84 -0.90
N ALA A 49 -8.78 26.64 0.21
CA ALA A 49 -9.03 25.29 0.77
C ALA A 49 -9.87 24.34 -0.14
N ARG A 50 -10.59 24.88 -1.13
CA ARG A 50 -11.45 24.10 -2.05
C ARG A 50 -10.71 23.30 -3.13
N ARG A 51 -9.37 23.38 -3.23
CA ARG A 51 -8.60 22.63 -4.26
C ARG A 51 -7.98 21.30 -3.78
N LEU A 52 -7.90 21.05 -2.47
CA LEU A 52 -7.31 19.81 -1.93
C LEU A 52 -8.33 18.71 -1.64
N TYR A 53 -9.62 19.08 -1.49
CA TYR A 53 -10.76 18.19 -1.68
C TYR A 53 -11.36 18.44 -3.06
N ALA A 54 -10.56 18.20 -4.11
CA ALA A 54 -11.09 18.10 -5.46
C ALA A 54 -12.12 16.96 -5.48
N PHE A 55 -13.26 17.17 -6.16
CA PHE A 55 -14.32 16.19 -6.37
C PHE A 55 -13.72 14.79 -6.62
N GLU A 56 -13.87 13.90 -5.65
CA GLU A 56 -13.78 12.47 -5.91
C GLU A 56 -14.96 12.16 -6.83
N LYS A 57 -14.69 11.68 -8.05
CA LYS A 57 -15.76 11.34 -9.00
C LYS A 57 -16.65 10.26 -8.38
N GLU A 58 -17.95 10.27 -8.69
CA GLU A 58 -18.86 9.20 -8.25
C GLU A 58 -18.34 7.81 -8.70
N ASP A 59 -17.72 7.73 -9.87
CA ASP A 59 -17.04 6.56 -10.41
C ASP A 59 -15.96 5.95 -9.50
N ASP A 60 -15.39 6.75 -8.58
CA ASP A 60 -14.29 6.35 -7.68
C ASP A 60 -14.80 5.78 -6.35
N VAL A 61 -16.12 5.76 -6.14
CA VAL A 61 -16.79 5.30 -4.91
C VAL A 61 -17.55 4.01 -5.20
N ALA A 62 -17.39 3.00 -4.33
CA ALA A 62 -18.08 1.73 -4.46
C ALA A 62 -19.56 1.88 -4.07
N SER A 63 -20.44 1.52 -4.98
CA SER A 63 -21.87 1.30 -4.72
C SER A 63 -22.09 -0.05 -4.02
N PRO A 64 -23.27 -0.31 -3.42
CA PRO A 64 -23.59 -1.63 -2.88
C PRO A 64 -23.50 -2.76 -3.92
N ALA A 65 -23.73 -2.46 -5.21
CA ALA A 65 -23.59 -3.44 -6.29
C ALA A 65 -22.11 -3.81 -6.56
N ASP A 66 -21.18 -2.88 -6.38
CA ASP A 66 -19.73 -3.14 -6.51
C ASP A 66 -19.18 -4.03 -5.39
N LEU A 67 -19.95 -4.21 -4.30
CA LEU A 67 -19.66 -5.12 -3.19
C LEU A 67 -20.47 -6.43 -3.28
N SER A 68 -21.27 -6.63 -4.34
CA SER A 68 -22.04 -7.86 -4.53
C SER A 68 -21.15 -8.99 -5.08
N PHE A 69 -21.36 -10.20 -4.58
CA PHE A 69 -20.60 -11.39 -4.97
C PHE A 69 -21.47 -12.65 -4.88
N GLN A 70 -20.95 -13.76 -5.40
CA GLN A 70 -21.58 -15.08 -5.28
C GLN A 70 -20.60 -16.04 -4.60
N GLU A 71 -21.12 -16.86 -3.68
CA GLU A 71 -20.36 -17.89 -2.99
C GLU A 71 -20.32 -19.18 -3.83
N PRO A 72 -19.21 -19.92 -3.88
CA PRO A 72 -17.89 -19.55 -3.34
C PRO A 72 -17.16 -18.56 -4.26
N LEU A 73 -16.41 -17.64 -3.65
CA LEU A 73 -15.45 -16.79 -4.36
C LEU A 73 -14.39 -17.66 -5.08
N LYS A 74 -13.84 -17.15 -6.18
CA LYS A 74 -12.85 -17.85 -7.02
C LYS A 74 -11.66 -16.95 -7.27
N ILE A 75 -10.46 -17.52 -7.19
CA ILE A 75 -9.24 -16.82 -7.59
C ILE A 75 -9.28 -16.50 -9.08
N VAL A 76 -9.00 -15.25 -9.39
CA VAL A 76 -8.74 -14.72 -10.71
C VAL A 76 -7.25 -14.87 -10.99
N GLU A 77 -6.93 -15.50 -12.12
CA GLU A 77 -5.57 -15.69 -12.61
C GLU A 77 -5.17 -14.59 -13.62
N TYR A 78 -3.88 -14.26 -13.67
CA TYR A 78 -3.29 -13.50 -14.76
C TYR A 78 -3.53 -14.21 -16.11
N PRO A 79 -3.74 -13.48 -17.22
CA PRO A 79 -3.78 -12.02 -17.43
C PRO A 79 -5.20 -11.41 -17.42
N ASP A 80 -6.12 -11.84 -16.55
CA ASP A 80 -7.47 -11.27 -16.54
C ASP A 80 -7.46 -9.74 -16.31
N PRO A 81 -8.14 -8.94 -17.16
CA PRO A 81 -8.09 -7.48 -17.09
C PRO A 81 -8.66 -6.89 -15.79
N ILE A 82 -9.41 -7.67 -15.00
CA ILE A 82 -9.91 -7.26 -13.69
C ILE A 82 -8.77 -7.00 -12.70
N LEU A 83 -7.63 -7.70 -12.84
CA LEU A 83 -6.41 -7.51 -12.04
C LEU A 83 -5.67 -6.19 -12.35
N ARG A 84 -5.99 -5.55 -13.50
CA ARG A 84 -5.48 -4.24 -13.92
C ARG A 84 -6.50 -3.11 -13.76
N SER A 85 -7.73 -3.44 -13.41
CA SER A 85 -8.84 -2.51 -13.36
C SER A 85 -8.78 -1.61 -12.11
N LYS A 86 -9.36 -0.41 -12.22
CA LYS A 86 -9.33 0.58 -11.13
C LYS A 86 -10.24 0.14 -9.98
N ASN A 87 -9.69 0.12 -8.77
CA ASN A 87 -10.41 -0.31 -7.57
C ASN A 87 -11.10 0.86 -6.86
N LYS A 88 -12.42 0.75 -6.71
CA LYS A 88 -13.28 1.78 -6.10
C LYS A 88 -13.12 1.86 -4.59
N ARG A 89 -13.27 3.04 -4.01
CA ARG A 89 -13.19 3.26 -2.56
C ARG A 89 -14.49 2.86 -1.86
N ILE A 90 -14.40 2.03 -0.84
CA ILE A 90 -15.54 1.58 -0.03
C ILE A 90 -15.98 2.69 0.93
N VAL A 91 -17.27 3.02 0.90
CA VAL A 91 -17.90 4.01 1.81
C VAL A 91 -18.98 3.41 2.71
N THR A 92 -19.55 2.26 2.32
CA THR A 92 -20.55 1.52 3.09
C THR A 92 -19.87 0.42 3.91
N PHE A 93 -20.20 0.33 5.21
CA PHE A 93 -19.63 -0.62 6.17
C PHE A 93 -20.76 -1.41 6.82
N ASP A 94 -21.33 -2.33 6.04
CA ASP A 94 -22.52 -3.11 6.37
C ASP A 94 -22.19 -4.60 6.57
N ASP A 95 -23.22 -5.42 6.77
CA ASP A 95 -23.04 -6.87 6.91
C ASP A 95 -22.65 -7.56 5.60
N ASN A 96 -22.86 -6.94 4.44
CA ASN A 96 -22.38 -7.47 3.16
C ASN A 96 -20.86 -7.35 3.05
N LEU A 97 -20.28 -6.22 3.48
CA LEU A 97 -18.83 -6.08 3.61
C LEU A 97 -18.23 -7.13 4.57
N LYS A 98 -18.87 -7.41 5.71
CA LYS A 98 -18.42 -8.44 6.66
C LYS A 98 -18.44 -9.85 6.05
N LYS A 99 -19.48 -10.19 5.29
CA LYS A 99 -19.56 -11.47 4.57
C LYS A 99 -18.46 -11.59 3.52
N LEU A 100 -18.23 -10.53 2.72
CA LEU A 100 -17.14 -10.50 1.74
C LEU A 100 -15.77 -10.75 2.41
N VAL A 101 -15.50 -10.07 3.52
CA VAL A 101 -14.26 -10.27 4.30
C VAL A 101 -14.10 -11.71 4.78
N LYS A 102 -15.16 -12.32 5.31
CA LYS A 102 -15.15 -13.73 5.73
C LYS A 102 -14.84 -14.67 4.55
N GLU A 103 -15.54 -14.52 3.43
CA GLU A 103 -15.34 -15.37 2.25
C GLU A 103 -13.96 -15.17 1.60
N MET A 104 -13.40 -13.95 1.67
CA MET A 104 -12.01 -13.70 1.26
C MET A 104 -11.02 -14.47 2.15
N PHE A 105 -11.21 -14.47 3.48
CA PHE A 105 -10.38 -15.32 4.36
C PHE A 105 -10.58 -16.81 4.08
N ASP A 106 -11.82 -17.28 3.88
CA ASP A 106 -12.08 -18.70 3.58
C ASP A 106 -11.43 -19.16 2.27
N VAL A 107 -11.42 -18.32 1.23
CA VAL A 107 -10.64 -18.61 0.02
C VAL A 107 -9.15 -18.55 0.29
N MET A 108 -8.65 -17.52 0.98
CA MET A 108 -7.22 -17.35 1.29
C MET A 108 -6.65 -18.60 1.97
N TYR A 109 -7.28 -19.09 3.04
CA TYR A 109 -6.86 -20.31 3.74
C TYR A 109 -7.04 -21.57 2.88
N LYS A 110 -8.12 -21.67 2.09
CA LYS A 110 -8.35 -22.83 1.20
C LYS A 110 -7.30 -22.96 0.08
N THR A 111 -6.60 -21.87 -0.24
CA THR A 111 -5.53 -21.84 -1.24
C THR A 111 -4.13 -21.68 -0.63
N ASP A 112 -3.98 -22.01 0.66
CA ASP A 112 -2.71 -21.91 1.41
C ASP A 112 -2.03 -20.53 1.31
N GLY A 113 -2.85 -19.48 1.22
CA GLY A 113 -2.43 -18.09 1.06
C GLY A 113 -2.24 -17.38 2.40
N ILE A 114 -1.29 -16.44 2.44
CA ILE A 114 -1.07 -15.56 3.60
C ILE A 114 -1.69 -14.16 3.42
N GLY A 115 -2.18 -13.84 2.22
CA GLY A 115 -2.83 -12.57 1.88
C GLY A 115 -3.75 -12.72 0.66
N LEU A 116 -4.78 -11.86 0.58
CA LEU A 116 -5.71 -11.80 -0.54
C LEU A 116 -6.35 -10.41 -0.68
N SER A 117 -6.38 -9.90 -1.90
CA SER A 117 -7.04 -8.63 -2.25
C SER A 117 -8.31 -8.86 -3.07
N ALA A 118 -9.29 -7.97 -2.93
CA ALA A 118 -10.60 -8.10 -3.59
C ALA A 118 -10.55 -8.25 -5.14
N PRO A 119 -9.60 -7.61 -5.87
CA PRO A 119 -9.47 -7.81 -7.32
C PRO A 119 -9.15 -9.27 -7.70
N GLN A 120 -8.42 -9.99 -6.84
CA GLN A 120 -8.08 -11.41 -7.06
C GLN A 120 -9.28 -12.35 -6.85
N VAL A 121 -10.40 -11.87 -6.31
CA VAL A 121 -11.69 -12.59 -6.29
C VAL A 121 -12.73 -11.95 -7.20
N GLY A 122 -12.29 -11.08 -8.12
CA GLY A 122 -13.11 -10.48 -9.17
C GLY A 122 -13.93 -9.26 -8.73
N ILE A 123 -13.52 -8.57 -7.66
CA ILE A 123 -14.27 -7.45 -7.07
C ILE A 123 -13.35 -6.22 -6.99
N ASN A 124 -13.54 -5.25 -7.91
CA ASN A 124 -12.68 -4.07 -8.00
C ASN A 124 -12.98 -3.01 -6.94
N VAL A 125 -12.71 -3.33 -5.68
CA VAL A 125 -12.83 -2.43 -4.52
C VAL A 125 -11.55 -2.41 -3.69
N GLN A 126 -11.32 -1.33 -2.94
CA GLN A 126 -10.13 -1.18 -2.09
C GLN A 126 -10.29 -1.95 -0.77
N LEU A 127 -10.25 -3.28 -0.86
CA LEU A 127 -10.32 -4.21 0.26
C LEU A 127 -9.22 -5.27 0.14
N MET A 128 -8.51 -5.53 1.23
CA MET A 128 -7.55 -6.62 1.35
C MET A 128 -7.64 -7.25 2.74
N VAL A 129 -7.37 -8.54 2.81
CA VAL A 129 -7.26 -9.33 4.03
C VAL A 129 -5.92 -10.05 4.04
N PHE A 130 -5.32 -10.24 5.22
CA PHE A 130 -4.15 -11.10 5.34
C PHE A 130 -3.99 -11.69 6.74
N ASN A 131 -3.34 -12.85 6.82
CA ASN A 131 -2.86 -13.45 8.06
C ASN A 131 -1.42 -13.94 7.80
N PRO A 132 -0.38 -13.32 8.40
CA PRO A 132 1.01 -13.67 8.12
C PRO A 132 1.40 -15.12 8.46
N VAL A 133 0.60 -15.82 9.29
CA VAL A 133 0.80 -17.24 9.61
C VAL A 133 0.18 -18.16 8.54
N GLY A 134 -0.89 -17.73 7.87
CA GLY A 134 -1.56 -18.53 6.83
C GLY A 134 -2.48 -19.64 7.34
N GLU A 135 -2.67 -19.78 8.66
CA GLU A 135 -3.52 -20.83 9.24
C GLU A 135 -4.72 -20.26 10.04
N ARG A 136 -5.91 -20.86 9.85
CA ARG A 136 -7.13 -20.39 10.50
C ARG A 136 -7.10 -20.68 12.00
N GLY A 137 -7.13 -19.63 12.81
CA GLY A 137 -7.09 -19.71 14.28
C GLY A 137 -5.70 -19.49 14.88
N GLU A 138 -4.67 -19.39 14.04
CA GLU A 138 -3.32 -18.97 14.43
C GLU A 138 -2.99 -17.59 13.85
N GLY A 139 -2.06 -16.85 14.47
CA GLY A 139 -1.70 -15.51 14.04
C GLY A 139 -2.78 -14.45 14.30
N GLU A 140 -2.89 -13.48 13.39
CA GLU A 140 -3.83 -12.36 13.48
C GLU A 140 -4.48 -12.12 12.11
N GLU A 141 -5.81 -12.16 12.06
CA GLU A 141 -6.61 -11.83 10.88
C GLU A 141 -6.70 -10.31 10.71
N ILE A 142 -5.95 -9.76 9.75
CA ILE A 142 -5.87 -8.32 9.49
C ILE A 142 -6.75 -7.96 8.30
N VAL A 143 -7.66 -7.00 8.50
CA VAL A 143 -8.60 -6.48 7.49
C VAL A 143 -8.33 -5.01 7.23
N LEU A 144 -8.14 -4.63 5.97
CA LEU A 144 -7.77 -3.28 5.57
C LEU A 144 -8.69 -2.77 4.47
N VAL A 145 -9.51 -1.78 4.81
CA VAL A 145 -10.43 -1.11 3.91
C VAL A 145 -9.89 0.28 3.55
N ASN A 146 -9.80 0.57 2.26
CA ASN A 146 -9.21 1.80 1.69
C ASN A 146 -7.80 2.14 2.21
N PRO A 147 -6.86 1.16 2.29
CA PRO A 147 -5.53 1.41 2.84
C PRO A 147 -4.74 2.45 2.04
N ARG A 148 -3.84 3.16 2.72
CA ARG A 148 -2.89 4.13 2.14
C ARG A 148 -1.55 4.00 2.84
N VAL A 149 -0.45 3.99 2.09
CA VAL A 149 0.90 4.04 2.69
C VAL A 149 1.35 5.49 2.87
N GLY A 150 1.54 5.89 4.12
CA GLY A 150 2.05 7.23 4.48
C GLY A 150 3.58 7.32 4.52
N LYS A 151 4.29 6.20 4.71
CA LYS A 151 5.76 6.14 4.72
C LYS A 151 6.29 4.75 4.38
N TYR A 152 7.41 4.69 3.67
CA TYR A 152 8.21 3.49 3.43
C TYR A 152 9.59 3.63 4.10
N SER A 153 10.23 2.52 4.45
CA SER A 153 11.62 2.49 4.92
C SER A 153 12.61 2.81 3.79
N LYS A 154 13.80 3.31 4.15
CA LYS A 154 14.93 3.43 3.21
C LYS A 154 15.60 2.09 2.93
N LYS A 155 15.69 1.22 3.95
CA LYS A 155 16.18 -0.15 3.78
C LYS A 155 15.19 -0.93 2.93
N ARG A 156 15.73 -1.56 1.88
CA ARG A 156 15.05 -2.50 0.99
C ARG A 156 15.59 -3.90 1.24
N VAL A 157 14.75 -4.89 0.95
CA VAL A 157 15.03 -6.32 1.12
C VAL A 157 14.47 -7.07 -0.08
N VAL A 158 15.24 -8.03 -0.60
CA VAL A 158 14.77 -9.01 -1.58
C VAL A 158 14.04 -10.13 -0.83
N PHE A 159 12.96 -10.64 -1.41
CA PHE A 159 12.24 -11.80 -0.91
C PHE A 159 11.61 -12.53 -2.09
N ASN A 160 11.53 -13.85 -2.02
CA ASN A 160 10.91 -14.68 -3.03
C ASN A 160 9.39 -14.65 -2.85
N GLU A 161 8.68 -13.94 -3.73
CA GLU A 161 7.23 -13.78 -3.69
C GLU A 161 6.54 -14.79 -4.61
N GLY A 162 5.47 -15.42 -4.10
CA GLY A 162 4.44 -16.06 -4.92
C GLY A 162 3.16 -15.21 -4.93
N CYS A 163 2.19 -15.59 -5.76
CA CYS A 163 0.90 -14.91 -5.85
C CYS A 163 -0.19 -15.91 -6.25
N LEU A 164 -1.36 -15.88 -5.59
CA LEU A 164 -2.49 -16.77 -5.91
C LEU A 164 -2.99 -16.61 -7.36
N SER A 165 -2.85 -15.40 -7.93
CA SER A 165 -3.19 -15.11 -9.33
C SER A 165 -2.15 -15.61 -10.35
N PHE A 166 -1.04 -16.19 -9.89
CA PHE A 166 0.04 -16.74 -10.72
C PHE A 166 0.41 -18.15 -10.22
N PRO A 167 -0.45 -19.16 -10.40
CA PRO A 167 -0.31 -20.46 -9.74
C PRO A 167 1.05 -21.13 -9.99
N GLY A 168 1.81 -21.37 -8.93
CA GLY A 168 3.12 -22.02 -8.99
C GLY A 168 4.30 -21.14 -9.42
N ILE A 169 4.09 -19.86 -9.72
CA ILE A 169 5.16 -18.93 -10.09
C ILE A 169 5.68 -18.20 -8.86
N TYR A 170 6.99 -18.30 -8.63
CA TYR A 170 7.70 -17.65 -7.51
C TYR A 170 8.94 -16.94 -8.04
N ALA A 171 9.17 -15.70 -7.58
CA ALA A 171 10.30 -14.90 -8.06
C ALA A 171 10.70 -13.79 -7.07
N ASP A 172 11.95 -13.35 -7.19
CA ASP A 172 12.56 -12.41 -6.25
C ASP A 172 12.12 -10.96 -6.52
N VAL A 173 11.54 -10.32 -5.50
CA VAL A 173 11.04 -8.94 -5.58
C VAL A 173 11.69 -8.09 -4.47
N GLU A 174 12.22 -6.91 -4.83
CA GLU A 174 12.82 -5.99 -3.88
C GLU A 174 11.82 -4.92 -3.40
N ARG A 175 11.53 -4.91 -2.08
CA ARG A 175 10.61 -3.96 -1.43
C ARG A 175 11.23 -3.32 -0.19
N PRO A 176 10.75 -2.13 0.23
CA PRO A 176 10.97 -1.60 1.57
C PRO A 176 10.65 -2.63 2.67
N GLU A 177 11.55 -2.75 3.65
CA GLU A 177 11.43 -3.65 4.80
C GLU A 177 10.28 -3.30 5.76
N SER A 178 9.94 -2.02 5.88
CA SER A 178 8.85 -1.56 6.75
C SER A 178 8.09 -0.37 6.16
N ILE A 179 6.84 -0.23 6.61
CA ILE A 179 5.88 0.75 6.14
C ILE A 179 5.07 1.32 7.30
N LYS A 180 4.52 2.53 7.12
CA LYS A 180 3.48 3.10 7.97
C LYS A 180 2.25 3.41 7.13
N ILE A 181 1.09 2.94 7.58
CA ILE A 181 -0.16 2.92 6.82
C ILE A 181 -1.28 3.64 7.59
N ASP A 182 -2.25 4.17 6.84
CA ASP A 182 -3.56 4.64 7.30
C ASP A 182 -4.62 3.78 6.60
N ALA A 183 -5.61 3.29 7.34
CA ALA A 183 -6.66 2.43 6.79
C ALA A 183 -7.93 2.53 7.64
N LYS A 184 -8.99 1.84 7.19
CA LYS A 184 -10.17 1.55 8.01
C LYS A 184 -10.28 0.05 8.28
N ASP A 185 -10.88 -0.30 9.39
CA ASP A 185 -11.35 -1.67 9.67
C ASP A 185 -12.70 -1.97 8.98
N VAL A 186 -13.24 -3.16 9.22
CA VAL A 186 -14.54 -3.60 8.68
C VAL A 186 -15.74 -2.81 9.23
N THR A 187 -15.58 -2.06 10.33
CA THR A 187 -16.61 -1.16 10.89
C THR A 187 -16.53 0.26 10.30
N GLY A 188 -15.45 0.55 9.57
CA GLY A 188 -15.15 1.88 9.03
C GLY A 188 -14.35 2.78 9.97
N THR A 189 -13.94 2.27 11.14
CA THR A 189 -13.10 2.97 12.11
C THR A 189 -11.70 3.12 11.53
N ARG A 190 -11.18 4.35 11.52
CA ARG A 190 -9.83 4.64 11.01
C ARG A 190 -8.76 4.25 12.02
N PHE A 191 -7.67 3.68 11.53
CA PHE A 191 -6.48 3.42 12.32
C PHE A 191 -5.20 3.66 11.51
N VAL A 192 -4.10 3.82 12.23
CA VAL A 192 -2.76 4.00 11.68
C VAL A 192 -1.85 2.95 12.29
N TYR A 193 -1.17 2.17 11.45
CA TYR A 193 -0.31 1.07 11.90
C TYR A 193 1.06 1.11 11.23
N SER A 194 2.05 0.43 11.81
CA SER A 194 3.37 0.26 11.20
C SER A 194 3.68 -1.23 11.08
N PHE A 195 3.88 -1.70 9.86
CA PHE A 195 4.27 -3.08 9.59
C PHE A 195 5.78 -3.14 9.29
N SER A 196 6.43 -4.23 9.68
CA SER A 196 7.79 -4.61 9.30
C SER A 196 7.81 -6.06 8.82
N GLU A 197 8.93 -6.48 8.22
CA GLU A 197 9.20 -7.90 7.89
C GLU A 197 8.09 -8.53 7.03
N LEU A 198 7.63 -9.74 7.37
CA LEU A 198 6.63 -10.47 6.59
C LEU A 198 5.26 -9.74 6.50
N PRO A 199 4.68 -9.20 7.59
CA PRO A 199 3.49 -8.34 7.49
C PRO A 199 3.65 -7.15 6.53
N ALA A 200 4.83 -6.51 6.50
CA ALA A 200 5.08 -5.43 5.54
C ALA A 200 5.24 -5.92 4.10
N ARG A 201 5.81 -7.12 3.90
CA ARG A 201 5.91 -7.78 2.60
C ARG A 201 4.52 -8.07 2.03
N VAL A 202 3.69 -8.78 2.79
CA VAL A 202 2.32 -9.16 2.39
C VAL A 202 1.48 -7.91 2.14
N PHE A 203 1.50 -6.92 3.04
CA PHE A 203 0.78 -5.67 2.81
C PHE A 203 1.16 -5.04 1.47
N GLN A 204 2.45 -4.93 1.15
CA GLN A 204 2.90 -4.26 -0.07
C GLN A 204 2.56 -5.04 -1.35
N HIS A 205 2.43 -6.37 -1.27
CA HIS A 205 1.95 -7.20 -2.38
C HIS A 205 0.45 -6.97 -2.63
N GLU A 206 -0.39 -7.10 -1.60
CA GLU A 206 -1.83 -6.90 -1.73
C GLU A 206 -2.21 -5.45 -2.06
N PHE A 207 -1.46 -4.48 -1.54
CA PHE A 207 -1.65 -3.07 -1.87
C PHE A 207 -1.36 -2.78 -3.35
N ASP A 208 -0.44 -3.50 -3.99
CA ASP A 208 -0.18 -3.36 -5.43
C ASP A 208 -1.38 -3.82 -6.27
N HIS A 209 -2.01 -4.95 -5.93
CA HIS A 209 -3.25 -5.39 -6.57
C HIS A 209 -4.35 -4.33 -6.46
N LEU A 210 -4.46 -3.65 -5.31
CA LEU A 210 -5.38 -2.51 -5.14
C LEU A 210 -5.04 -1.31 -6.05
N GLN A 211 -3.81 -1.20 -6.56
CA GLN A 211 -3.39 -0.21 -7.57
C GLN A 211 -3.37 -0.76 -9.01
N GLY A 212 -3.77 -2.01 -9.26
CA GLY A 212 -3.66 -2.67 -10.57
C GLY A 212 -2.21 -3.01 -10.98
N VAL A 213 -1.30 -3.06 -10.01
CA VAL A 213 0.12 -3.42 -10.17
C VAL A 213 0.29 -4.88 -9.76
N LEU A 214 1.04 -5.65 -10.54
CA LEU A 214 1.28 -7.07 -10.30
C LEU A 214 2.74 -7.27 -9.86
N PHE A 215 3.05 -8.33 -9.10
CA PHE A 215 4.38 -8.52 -8.52
C PHE A 215 5.53 -8.52 -9.56
N PHE A 216 5.29 -9.05 -10.76
CA PHE A 216 6.23 -9.04 -11.88
C PHE A 216 6.49 -7.63 -12.44
N ASP A 217 5.66 -6.63 -12.10
CA ASP A 217 5.96 -5.24 -12.43
C ASP A 217 7.19 -4.71 -11.70
N ARG A 218 7.50 -5.27 -10.52
CA ARG A 218 8.57 -4.84 -9.62
C ARG A 218 9.86 -5.67 -9.71
N MET A 219 9.88 -6.71 -10.52
CA MET A 219 11.08 -7.52 -10.78
C MET A 219 12.12 -6.74 -11.59
N THR A 220 13.39 -7.14 -11.49
CA THR A 220 14.43 -6.76 -12.46
C THR A 220 14.19 -7.47 -13.79
N GLU A 221 14.81 -7.04 -14.89
CA GLU A 221 14.65 -7.77 -16.17
C GLU A 221 15.16 -9.22 -16.04
N ASP A 222 16.33 -9.43 -15.44
CA ASP A 222 16.93 -10.78 -15.29
C ASP A 222 16.00 -11.77 -14.54
N VAL A 223 15.31 -11.31 -13.48
CA VAL A 223 14.34 -12.12 -12.74
C VAL A 223 13.05 -12.33 -13.55
N LEU A 224 12.62 -11.31 -14.28
CA LEU A 224 11.41 -11.37 -15.11
C LEU A 224 11.58 -12.31 -16.31
N ASP A 225 12.76 -12.30 -16.95
CA ASP A 225 13.12 -13.21 -18.03
C ASP A 225 13.17 -14.66 -17.53
N GLY A 226 13.57 -14.87 -16.28
CA GLY A 226 13.58 -16.18 -15.62
C GLY A 226 12.21 -16.84 -15.44
N ILE A 227 11.11 -16.08 -15.46
CA ILE A 227 9.71 -16.58 -15.34
C ILE A 227 8.86 -16.31 -16.59
N ARG A 228 9.49 -15.87 -17.68
CA ARG A 228 8.78 -15.38 -18.88
C ARG A 228 7.94 -16.46 -19.54
N SER A 229 8.44 -17.70 -19.58
CA SER A 229 7.75 -18.82 -20.24
C SER A 229 6.46 -19.22 -19.52
N GLU A 230 6.44 -19.07 -18.20
CA GLU A 230 5.32 -19.37 -17.33
C GLU A 230 4.25 -18.27 -17.43
N LEU A 231 4.65 -17.00 -17.56
CA LEU A 231 3.73 -15.90 -17.88
C LEU A 231 3.09 -16.08 -19.26
N GLU A 232 3.88 -16.45 -20.29
CA GLU A 232 3.37 -16.73 -21.64
C GLU A 232 2.41 -17.95 -21.65
N ALA A 233 2.66 -18.96 -20.80
CA ALA A 233 1.74 -20.08 -20.62
C ALA A 233 0.40 -19.66 -19.98
N LEU A 234 0.42 -18.74 -19.01
CA LEU A 234 -0.81 -18.17 -18.43
C LEU A 234 -1.57 -17.29 -19.45
N GLU A 235 -0.87 -16.49 -20.25
CA GLU A 235 -1.47 -15.73 -21.36
C GLU A 235 -2.21 -16.66 -22.33
N LYS A 236 -1.54 -17.72 -22.79
CA LYS A 236 -2.14 -18.72 -23.67
C LYS A 236 -3.32 -19.45 -23.01
N LYS A 237 -3.21 -19.84 -21.73
CA LYS A 237 -4.29 -20.47 -20.95
C LYS A 237 -5.54 -19.59 -20.91
N TYR A 238 -5.39 -18.27 -20.80
CA TYR A 238 -6.50 -17.33 -20.86
C TYR A 238 -7.08 -17.19 -22.28
N GLU A 239 -6.24 -17.12 -23.32
CA GLU A 239 -6.70 -17.10 -24.72
C GLU A 239 -7.51 -18.36 -25.05
N ASP A 240 -6.98 -19.54 -24.71
CA ASP A 240 -7.65 -20.85 -24.90
C ASP A 240 -8.98 -20.93 -24.11
N LYS A 241 -9.03 -20.40 -22.87
CA LYS A 241 -10.21 -20.45 -21.98
C LYS A 241 -11.31 -19.46 -22.37
N THR A 242 -10.96 -18.29 -22.90
CA THR A 242 -11.91 -17.19 -23.14
C THR A 242 -12.25 -16.96 -24.62
N GLY A 243 -11.45 -17.50 -25.55
CA GLY A 243 -11.55 -17.22 -26.98
C GLY A 243 -11.22 -15.77 -27.35
N LYS A 244 -10.64 -14.99 -26.43
CA LYS A 244 -10.24 -13.58 -26.62
C LYS A 244 -8.73 -13.47 -26.54
N PRO A 245 -8.10 -12.54 -27.29
CA PRO A 245 -6.68 -12.27 -27.13
C PRO A 245 -6.37 -11.77 -25.71
N SER A 246 -5.18 -12.09 -25.21
CA SER A 246 -4.70 -11.60 -23.92
C SER A 246 -4.64 -10.06 -23.91
N PRO A 247 -5.19 -9.38 -22.89
CA PRO A 247 -5.25 -7.92 -22.83
C PRO A 247 -3.87 -7.28 -22.61
N GLU A 248 -2.91 -8.01 -22.03
CA GLU A 248 -1.50 -7.64 -21.95
C GLU A 248 -0.62 -8.81 -22.40
N LYS A 249 0.56 -8.53 -22.95
CA LYS A 249 1.54 -9.55 -23.33
C LYS A 249 2.93 -9.19 -22.86
N ILE A 250 3.60 -10.09 -22.16
CA ILE A 250 4.90 -9.85 -21.52
C ILE A 250 6.00 -9.48 -22.54
N VAL A 251 5.92 -10.03 -23.75
CA VAL A 251 6.79 -9.69 -24.90
C VAL A 251 6.78 -8.19 -25.22
N THR A 252 5.61 -7.52 -25.11
CA THR A 252 5.48 -6.09 -25.45
C THR A 252 6.14 -5.15 -24.44
N ARG A 253 6.47 -5.64 -23.24
CA ARG A 253 7.04 -4.85 -22.15
C ARG A 253 8.51 -4.51 -22.39
N GLN A 254 9.25 -5.41 -23.03
CA GLN A 254 10.67 -5.27 -23.36
C GLN A 254 10.90 -4.11 -24.33
N GLY A 255 10.19 -4.10 -25.48
CA GLY A 255 10.28 -3.03 -26.47
C GLY A 255 9.87 -1.64 -25.92
N ARG A 256 8.94 -1.56 -24.96
CA ARG A 256 8.59 -0.29 -24.29
C ARG A 256 9.73 0.25 -23.41
N LYS A 257 10.48 -0.61 -22.70
CA LYS A 257 11.64 -0.20 -21.89
C LYS A 257 12.85 0.14 -22.76
N GLU A 258 13.11 -0.62 -23.82
CA GLU A 258 14.18 -0.34 -24.77
C GLU A 258 13.99 1.01 -25.47
N ALA A 259 12.78 1.32 -25.95
CA ALA A 259 12.44 2.62 -26.53
C ALA A 259 12.63 3.77 -25.51
N ALA A 260 12.24 3.57 -24.25
CA ALA A 260 12.43 4.56 -23.19
C ALA A 260 13.92 4.76 -22.80
N ALA A 261 14.73 3.69 -22.85
CA ALA A 261 16.17 3.74 -22.61
C ALA A 261 16.92 4.43 -23.76
N GLY A 262 16.57 4.14 -25.01
CA GLY A 262 17.08 4.81 -26.21
C GLY A 262 16.78 6.31 -26.19
N SER A 263 15.56 6.70 -25.83
CA SER A 263 15.14 8.11 -25.68
C SER A 263 15.88 8.85 -24.55
N ARG A 264 16.37 8.14 -23.53
CA ARG A 264 17.26 8.72 -22.50
C ARG A 264 18.69 8.92 -23.01
N LYS A 265 19.24 7.97 -23.78
CA LYS A 265 20.61 8.07 -24.33
C LYS A 265 20.75 9.20 -25.36
N SER A 266 19.76 9.43 -26.23
CA SER A 266 19.81 10.53 -27.21
C SER A 266 19.86 11.91 -26.53
N ARG A 267 19.00 12.15 -25.53
CA ARG A 267 18.98 13.41 -24.75
C ARG A 267 20.25 13.71 -23.96
N THR A 268 21.09 12.70 -23.68
CA THR A 268 22.40 12.93 -23.04
C THR A 268 23.52 13.29 -24.01
N HIS A 269 23.38 12.99 -25.30
CA HIS A 269 24.40 13.31 -26.31
C HIS A 269 24.25 14.74 -26.85
N GLU A 270 23.02 15.24 -26.97
CA GLU A 270 22.70 16.55 -27.56
C GLU A 270 23.09 17.77 -26.68
N LYS A 271 23.59 17.53 -25.45
CA LYS A 271 23.98 18.60 -24.49
C LYS A 271 25.50 18.76 -24.28
N ARG A 272 26.35 18.24 -25.17
CA ARG A 272 27.82 18.37 -25.05
C ARG A 272 28.55 19.15 -26.16
N ASP A 273 27.91 19.46 -27.29
CA ASP A 273 28.57 20.10 -28.44
C ASP A 273 28.25 21.61 -28.64
N SER A 274 27.67 22.28 -27.64
CA SER A 274 27.44 23.74 -27.67
C SER A 274 28.31 24.48 -26.63
N GLY A 275 29.61 24.58 -26.87
CA GLY A 275 30.51 25.30 -25.95
C GLY A 275 31.92 25.56 -26.49
N VAL A 276 32.23 26.84 -26.72
CA VAL A 276 33.58 27.42 -26.90
C VAL A 276 34.29 27.11 -28.23
N ALA A 277 33.93 27.86 -29.28
CA ALA A 277 34.89 28.30 -30.28
C ALA A 277 35.32 29.74 -29.91
N GLY A 278 36.58 29.93 -29.49
CA GLY A 278 37.10 31.25 -29.15
C GLY A 278 37.45 32.05 -30.40
N LEU A 279 37.02 33.31 -30.47
CA LEU A 279 37.46 34.24 -31.51
C LEU A 279 38.49 35.22 -30.94
N VAL A 280 39.73 35.08 -31.41
CA VAL A 280 40.81 36.03 -31.18
C VAL A 280 40.56 37.24 -32.08
N HIS A 281 40.50 38.44 -31.51
CA HIS A 281 40.68 39.67 -32.29
C HIS A 281 42.01 40.34 -31.94
N LYS A 282 42.74 40.65 -33.02
CA LYS A 282 43.94 41.46 -33.07
C LYS A 282 43.57 42.93 -33.18
N GLU A 283 44.55 43.77 -32.78
CA GLU A 283 44.68 45.22 -33.01
C GLU A 283 43.74 46.12 -32.20
#